data_AF-A0A519MML6-F1
#
_entry.id   AF-A0A519MML6-F1
#
_cell.length_a   1.000
_cell.length_b   1.000
_cell.length_c   1.000
_cell.angle_alpha   90.00
_cell.angle_beta   90.00
_cell.angle_gamma   90.00
#
_symmetry.space_group_name_H-M   'P 1'
#
loop_
_entity.id
_entity.type
_entity.pdbx_description
1 polymer ?
#
loop_
_entity_poly.entity_id
_entity_poly.type
_entity_poly.pdbx_seq_one_letter_code
_entity_poly.pdbx_strand_id
1 'polypeptide(L)'
;MTVLAAAGEGADPGEVPGGPLLPPGLLQPLDLRYEYAEMHVMLYLHAHQDYESVEAMISPAINGERQARVILTRHDQTQVDHVSDQRVLRDVAGLSRQVVLRTIGIDCRIDQSLPEATLSLQSWRGELIVFTLRVLAPPDAARGGLTDPGEHSAHTSLPVMLRERSTIAGPGSGVMIDGRAVALSALPGGGPGRPMTKGFLTLGHHLPILRASERMFILPAASAEAPFSQGWTVDDGRSVRRFNVRNADARGRLTLACEGERPEIVHTVRDATGLRLIGVDMLAAADPGRIARLTFSAAGTFSIGIGARNDLVVGRWRQESPEALTLTPIQPAWAVSRPVTVAMRHCSDRIVVRTTIG
;
A
#
# COMPACT_ATOMS: atom_id res chain seq x y z
N MET A 1 -8.46 -15.30 19.23
CA MET A 1 -8.53 -13.95 19.81
C MET A 1 -9.38 -13.12 18.88
N THR A 2 -10.63 -12.91 19.25
CA THR A 2 -11.70 -12.39 18.41
C THR A 2 -11.66 -10.87 18.45
N VAL A 3 -11.26 -10.22 17.36
CA VAL A 3 -11.38 -8.75 17.23
C VAL A 3 -12.77 -8.46 16.65
N LEU A 4 -13.71 -8.20 17.54
CA LEU A 4 -14.96 -7.50 17.25
C LEU A 4 -14.62 -6.04 17.00
N ALA A 5 -14.65 -5.60 15.74
CA ALA A 5 -14.71 -4.18 15.41
C ALA A 5 -16.17 -3.73 15.55
N ALA A 6 -16.39 -2.75 16.42
CA ALA A 6 -17.68 -2.12 16.68
C ALA A 6 -18.29 -1.55 15.38
N ALA A 7 -19.59 -1.79 15.21
CA ALA A 7 -20.40 -1.14 14.21
C ALA A 7 -20.41 0.37 14.47
N GLY A 8 -19.99 1.16 13.48
CA GLY A 8 -20.28 2.59 13.46
C GLY A 8 -21.78 2.78 13.22
N GLU A 9 -22.49 3.22 14.25
CA GLU A 9 -23.84 3.77 14.13
C GLU A 9 -23.78 5.15 13.47
N GLY A 10 -24.65 5.37 12.48
CA GLY A 10 -24.84 6.67 11.85
C GLY A 10 -24.85 6.63 10.32
N ALA A 11 -25.81 5.94 9.70
CA ALA A 11 -26.18 6.17 8.31
C ALA A 11 -27.70 6.33 8.20
N ASP A 12 -28.10 7.43 7.56
CA ASP A 12 -29.48 7.85 7.30
C ASP A 12 -30.30 6.73 6.60
N PRO A 13 -31.57 6.46 6.95
CA PRO A 13 -32.29 5.26 6.51
C PRO A 13 -32.76 5.27 5.04
N GLY A 14 -32.49 6.33 4.27
CA GLY A 14 -33.10 6.57 2.95
C GLY A 14 -32.19 6.49 1.72
N GLU A 15 -30.86 6.53 1.86
CA GLU A 15 -29.97 6.51 0.69
C GLU A 15 -29.52 5.08 0.36
N VAL A 16 -29.86 4.61 -0.84
CA VAL A 16 -29.26 3.39 -1.40
C VAL A 16 -27.77 3.65 -1.54
N PRO A 17 -26.88 2.83 -0.94
CA PRO A 17 -25.44 3.05 -1.05
C PRO A 17 -25.04 2.99 -2.52
N GLY A 18 -24.53 4.10 -3.04
CA GLY A 18 -24.10 4.18 -4.42
C GLY A 18 -22.60 3.97 -4.56
N GLY A 19 -22.27 3.28 -5.63
CA GLY A 19 -20.93 2.94 -6.05
C GLY A 19 -20.97 2.37 -7.47
N PRO A 20 -19.80 2.13 -8.10
CA PRO A 20 -19.75 1.65 -9.47
C PRO A 20 -20.47 0.30 -9.60
N LEU A 21 -21.20 0.17 -10.70
CA LEU A 21 -21.86 -1.09 -11.07
C LEU A 21 -20.78 -2.04 -11.60
N LEU A 22 -20.73 -3.24 -11.04
CA LEU A 22 -19.77 -4.26 -11.44
C LEU A 22 -20.37 -5.14 -12.53
N PRO A 23 -19.58 -5.53 -13.55
CA PRO A 23 -20.01 -6.53 -14.50
C PRO A 23 -20.32 -7.87 -13.82
N PRO A 24 -21.23 -8.69 -14.39
CA PRO A 24 -21.59 -9.98 -13.81
C PRO A 24 -20.36 -10.86 -13.52
N GLY A 25 -20.28 -11.36 -12.29
CA GLY A 25 -19.20 -12.24 -11.83
C GLY A 25 -17.93 -11.52 -11.36
N LEU A 26 -17.83 -10.20 -11.49
CA LEU A 26 -16.74 -9.40 -10.94
C LEU A 26 -17.12 -8.84 -9.56
N LEU A 27 -16.25 -9.00 -8.55
CA LEU A 27 -16.47 -8.47 -7.19
C LEU A 27 -15.71 -7.18 -6.91
N GLN A 28 -14.51 -7.04 -7.47
CA GLN A 28 -13.58 -5.97 -7.16
C GLN A 28 -12.60 -5.83 -8.35
N PRO A 29 -12.60 -4.68 -9.06
CA PRO A 29 -11.79 -4.53 -10.28
C PRO A 29 -10.41 -3.90 -10.05
N LEU A 30 -10.09 -3.37 -8.87
CA LEU A 30 -8.88 -2.56 -8.62
C LEU A 30 -7.70 -3.37 -8.07
N ASP A 31 -6.47 -3.15 -8.51
CA ASP A 31 -5.29 -3.77 -7.89
C ASP A 31 -4.91 -2.97 -6.63
N LEU A 32 -5.50 -3.39 -5.50
CA LEU A 32 -5.34 -2.74 -4.20
C LEU A 32 -4.35 -3.51 -3.33
N ARG A 33 -3.49 -2.79 -2.63
CA ARG A 33 -2.56 -3.34 -1.65
C ARG A 33 -2.46 -2.42 -0.45
N TYR A 34 -2.21 -2.99 0.71
CA TYR A 34 -1.84 -2.21 1.89
C TYR A 34 -0.57 -2.75 2.51
N GLU A 35 0.48 -1.94 2.46
CA GLU A 35 1.75 -2.20 3.13
C GLU A 35 1.80 -1.38 4.44
N TYR A 36 2.29 -2.03 5.50
CA TYR A 36 2.54 -1.38 6.78
C TYR A 36 3.96 -1.74 7.22
N ALA A 37 4.73 -0.71 7.56
CA ALA A 37 6.02 -0.87 8.23
C ALA A 37 5.91 -0.28 9.64
N GLU A 38 6.30 -1.07 10.64
CA GLU A 38 6.38 -0.59 12.02
C GLU A 38 7.45 0.51 12.13
N MET A 39 8.54 0.34 11.38
CA MET A 39 9.62 1.31 11.25
C MET A 39 10.02 1.49 9.79
N HIS A 40 10.15 2.74 9.37
CA HIS A 40 10.69 3.14 8.07
C HIS A 40 11.89 4.05 8.31
N VAL A 41 13.02 3.74 7.67
CA VAL A 41 14.29 4.45 7.86
C VAL A 41 14.92 4.78 6.51
N MET A 42 15.55 5.95 6.42
CA MET A 42 16.17 6.39 5.18
C MET A 42 17.37 7.30 5.45
N LEU A 43 18.46 7.11 4.70
CA LEU A 43 19.63 7.99 4.68
C LEU A 43 19.97 8.36 3.23
N TYR A 44 20.17 9.65 2.97
CA TYR A 44 20.66 10.14 1.68
C TYR A 44 22.17 10.19 1.68
N LEU A 45 22.78 9.68 0.62
CA LEU A 45 24.23 9.65 0.43
C LEU A 45 24.68 10.97 -0.22
N HIS A 46 25.86 11.43 0.14
CA HIS A 46 26.49 12.60 -0.46
C HIS A 46 27.51 12.14 -1.51
N ALA A 47 27.30 12.56 -2.77
CA ALA A 47 28.24 12.34 -3.87
C ALA A 47 28.71 10.87 -4.07
N HIS A 48 27.90 9.88 -3.65
CA HIS A 48 28.17 8.49 -4.00
C HIS A 48 27.95 8.28 -5.50
N GLN A 49 28.81 7.52 -6.17
CA GLN A 49 28.79 7.41 -7.63
C GLN A 49 27.50 6.79 -8.17
N ASP A 50 26.99 5.76 -7.50
CA ASP A 50 25.87 4.95 -8.01
C ASP A 50 24.53 5.20 -7.31
N TYR A 51 24.56 5.72 -6.09
CA TYR A 51 23.42 5.64 -5.16
C TYR A 51 23.11 7.02 -4.60
N GLU A 52 21.83 7.37 -4.60
CA GLU A 52 21.33 8.56 -3.97
C GLU A 52 20.95 8.30 -2.51
N SER A 53 20.36 7.14 -2.22
CA SER A 53 19.88 6.83 -0.86
C SER A 53 19.79 5.33 -0.60
N VAL A 54 19.83 5.01 0.69
CA VAL A 54 19.48 3.71 1.26
C VAL A 54 18.24 3.91 2.12
N GLU A 55 17.16 3.20 1.78
CA GLU A 55 15.88 3.23 2.46
C GLU A 55 15.51 1.83 2.93
N ALA A 56 14.79 1.70 4.03
CA ALA A 56 14.24 0.42 4.47
C ALA A 56 12.87 0.55 5.11
N MET A 57 12.00 -0.39 4.77
CA MET A 57 10.71 -0.62 5.42
C MET A 57 10.82 -1.91 6.24
N ILE A 58 10.62 -1.81 7.56
CA ILE A 58 10.78 -2.90 8.51
C ILE A 58 9.39 -3.28 9.05
N SER A 59 9.00 -4.53 8.84
CA SER A 59 7.70 -5.05 9.26
C SER A 59 7.62 -5.17 10.78
N PRO A 60 6.40 -5.24 11.34
CA PRO A 60 6.18 -5.82 12.67
C PRO A 60 6.84 -7.20 12.79
N ALA A 61 7.24 -7.56 14.01
CA ALA A 61 7.76 -8.89 14.28
C ALA A 61 6.62 -9.90 14.31
N ILE A 62 6.75 -10.98 13.54
CA ILE A 62 5.82 -12.12 13.55
C ILE A 62 6.59 -13.31 14.11
N ASN A 63 6.10 -13.87 15.22
CA ASN A 63 6.78 -14.96 15.94
C ASN A 63 8.24 -14.61 16.33
N GLY A 64 8.51 -13.34 16.63
CA GLY A 64 9.84 -12.86 16.99
C GLY A 64 10.75 -12.51 15.82
N GLU A 65 10.36 -12.80 14.58
CA GLU A 65 11.15 -12.48 13.38
C GLU A 65 10.63 -11.25 12.66
N ARG A 66 11.55 -10.39 12.23
CA ARG A 66 11.25 -9.20 11.41
C ARG A 66 11.60 -9.46 9.96
N GLN A 67 10.84 -8.85 9.07
CA GLN A 67 11.14 -8.79 7.64
C GLN A 67 11.47 -7.35 7.25
N ALA A 68 12.31 -7.20 6.24
CA ALA A 68 12.65 -5.88 5.70
C ALA A 68 12.62 -5.87 4.17
N ARG A 69 12.28 -4.70 3.65
CA ARG A 69 12.51 -4.31 2.26
C ARG A 69 13.48 -3.16 2.26
N VAL A 70 14.72 -3.42 1.84
CA VAL A 70 15.78 -2.40 1.69
C VAL A 70 15.83 -1.95 0.24
N ILE A 71 15.66 -0.66 0.00
CA ILE A 71 15.61 -0.05 -1.32
C ILE A 71 16.88 0.77 -1.50
N LEU A 72 17.63 0.48 -2.56
CA LEU A 72 18.69 1.36 -3.04
C LEU A 72 18.16 2.19 -4.19
N THR A 73 18.17 3.51 -4.02
CA THR A 73 17.77 4.45 -5.07
C THR A 73 19.02 4.96 -5.78
N ARG A 74 19.01 4.92 -7.11
CA ARG A 74 20.06 5.48 -7.96
C ARG A 74 19.72 6.93 -8.34
N HIS A 75 20.70 7.68 -8.83
CA HIS A 75 20.51 9.08 -9.22
C HIS A 75 19.47 9.31 -10.33
N ASP A 76 19.24 8.30 -11.17
CA ASP A 76 18.20 8.29 -12.21
C ASP A 76 16.80 7.94 -11.67
N GLN A 77 16.63 7.91 -10.35
CA GLN A 77 15.40 7.52 -9.62
C GLN A 77 14.98 6.06 -9.81
N THR A 78 15.78 5.25 -10.51
CA THR A 78 15.54 3.80 -10.53
C THR A 78 15.88 3.20 -9.17
N GLN A 79 15.10 2.18 -8.78
CA GLN A 79 15.18 1.56 -7.47
C GLN A 79 15.39 0.05 -7.60
N VAL A 80 16.25 -0.49 -6.74
CA VAL A 80 16.42 -1.93 -6.56
C VAL A 80 16.03 -2.31 -5.14
N ASP A 81 15.07 -3.23 -5.02
CA ASP A 81 14.57 -3.67 -3.74
C ASP A 81 15.22 -5.00 -3.35
N HIS A 82 15.69 -5.07 -2.11
CA HIS A 82 16.21 -6.26 -1.47
C HIS A 82 15.19 -6.65 -0.42
N VAL A 83 14.57 -7.81 -0.59
CA VAL A 83 13.50 -8.28 0.28
C VAL A 83 13.97 -9.53 1.00
N SER A 84 13.60 -9.67 2.27
CA SER A 84 13.82 -10.90 3.03
C SER A 84 12.64 -11.89 2.93
N ASP A 85 11.51 -11.45 2.40
CA ASP A 85 10.27 -12.24 2.27
C ASP A 85 9.98 -12.62 0.81
N GLN A 86 9.90 -13.92 0.54
CA GLN A 86 9.62 -14.45 -0.79
C GLN A 86 8.23 -14.10 -1.32
N ARG A 87 7.26 -13.79 -0.46
CA ARG A 87 5.91 -13.32 -0.86
C ARG A 87 6.01 -12.01 -1.62
N VAL A 88 6.91 -11.12 -1.21
CA VAL A 88 7.10 -9.82 -1.87
C VAL A 88 7.63 -10.00 -3.29
N LEU A 89 8.45 -11.02 -3.57
CA LEU A 89 8.92 -11.33 -4.92
C LEU A 89 7.79 -11.80 -5.85
N ARG A 90 6.85 -12.61 -5.33
CA ARG A 90 5.67 -13.01 -6.11
C ARG A 90 4.79 -11.80 -6.45
N ASP A 91 4.65 -10.89 -5.49
CA ASP A 91 3.81 -9.69 -5.64
C ASP A 91 4.31 -8.66 -6.66
N VAL A 92 5.59 -8.71 -7.01
CA VAL A 92 6.22 -7.81 -8.00
C VAL A 92 6.52 -8.49 -9.33
N ALA A 93 6.19 -9.78 -9.48
CA ALA A 93 6.36 -10.50 -10.74
C ALA A 93 5.55 -9.81 -11.86
N GLY A 94 6.23 -9.45 -12.95
CA GLY A 94 5.64 -8.72 -14.08
C GLY A 94 5.64 -7.19 -13.95
N LEU A 95 6.23 -6.63 -12.88
CA LEU A 95 6.52 -5.19 -12.80
C LEU A 95 7.94 -4.90 -13.32
N SER A 96 8.18 -3.67 -13.80
CA SER A 96 9.49 -3.22 -14.29
C SER A 96 10.53 -3.00 -13.18
N ARG A 97 10.14 -3.12 -11.91
CA ARG A 97 10.99 -2.86 -10.74
C ARG A 97 11.91 -4.04 -10.46
N GLN A 98 13.22 -3.78 -10.31
CA GLN A 98 14.19 -4.82 -9.96
C GLN A 98 14.05 -5.18 -8.48
N VAL A 99 13.75 -6.45 -8.18
CA VAL A 99 13.61 -6.96 -6.82
C VAL A 99 14.42 -8.24 -6.66
N VAL A 100 15.19 -8.36 -5.58
CA VAL A 100 16.04 -9.52 -5.29
C VAL A 100 15.81 -10.05 -3.88
N LEU A 101 15.77 -11.38 -3.73
CA LEU A 101 15.73 -12.02 -2.41
C LEU A 101 17.10 -11.92 -1.76
N ARG A 102 17.17 -11.48 -0.49
CA ARG A 102 18.40 -11.44 0.29
C ARG A 102 18.14 -11.79 1.75
N THR A 103 19.13 -12.41 2.38
CA THR A 103 19.23 -12.39 3.84
C THR A 103 19.55 -10.97 4.28
N ILE A 104 18.75 -10.44 5.20
CA ILE A 104 18.93 -9.10 5.77
C ILE A 104 19.06 -9.28 7.27
N GLY A 105 20.22 -8.93 7.83
CA GLY A 105 20.39 -8.84 9.28
C GLY A 105 19.69 -7.57 9.78
N ILE A 106 18.77 -7.72 10.73
CA ILE A 106 17.95 -6.63 11.26
C ILE A 106 18.16 -6.56 12.77
N ASP A 107 18.67 -5.43 13.26
CA ASP A 107 18.71 -5.09 14.69
C ASP A 107 17.99 -3.75 14.88
N CYS A 108 16.90 -3.73 15.65
CA CYS A 108 16.08 -2.54 15.84
C CYS A 108 15.67 -2.42 17.30
N ARG A 109 15.74 -1.20 17.83
CA ARG A 109 15.22 -0.87 19.16
C ARG A 109 14.10 0.13 19.02
N ILE A 110 12.88 -0.37 18.83
CA ILE A 110 11.71 0.46 18.48
C ILE A 110 11.10 1.14 19.71
N ASP A 111 11.02 0.41 20.83
CA ASP A 111 10.31 0.86 22.05
C ASP A 111 11.13 1.80 22.95
N GLN A 112 12.30 2.23 22.51
CA GLN A 112 13.15 3.16 23.24
C GLN A 112 12.73 4.61 22.98
N SER A 113 13.10 5.51 23.90
CA SER A 113 12.86 6.95 23.72
C SER A 113 13.55 7.51 22.47
N LEU A 114 14.70 6.94 22.11
CA LEU A 114 15.43 7.23 20.88
C LEU A 114 15.58 5.94 20.08
N PRO A 115 14.63 5.65 19.17
CA PRO A 115 14.69 4.44 18.36
C PRO A 115 15.91 4.42 17.45
N GLU A 116 16.40 3.21 17.20
CA GLU A 116 17.52 2.96 16.29
C GLU A 116 17.29 1.72 15.44
N ALA A 117 17.92 1.71 14.26
CA ALA A 117 17.93 0.58 13.36
C ALA A 117 19.33 0.36 12.79
N THR A 118 19.76 -0.91 12.76
CA THR A 118 20.91 -1.38 12.01
C THR A 118 20.47 -2.48 11.07
N LEU A 119 20.87 -2.37 9.81
CA LEU A 119 20.57 -3.33 8.75
C LEU A 119 21.87 -3.77 8.09
N SER A 120 21.99 -5.04 7.76
CA SER A 120 23.13 -5.57 6.98
C SER A 120 22.65 -6.51 5.88
N LEU A 121 23.16 -6.34 4.67
CA LEU A 121 22.79 -7.16 3.52
C LEU A 121 23.86 -7.14 2.43
N GLN A 122 23.82 -8.14 1.55
CA GLN A 122 24.53 -8.11 0.28
C GLN A 122 23.65 -7.45 -0.80
N SER A 123 24.17 -6.46 -1.51
CA SER A 123 23.47 -5.78 -2.61
C SER A 123 23.19 -6.73 -3.78
N TRP A 124 22.43 -6.28 -4.79
CA TRP A 124 22.28 -7.04 -6.04
C TRP A 124 23.61 -7.18 -6.80
N ARG A 125 24.58 -6.29 -6.56
CA ARG A 125 25.93 -6.34 -7.13
C ARG A 125 26.92 -7.13 -6.28
N GLY A 126 26.52 -7.57 -5.09
CA GLY A 126 27.36 -8.32 -4.16
C GLY A 126 28.21 -7.43 -3.23
N GLU A 127 27.86 -6.15 -3.08
CA GLU A 127 28.49 -5.27 -2.10
C GLU A 127 27.87 -5.48 -0.72
N LEU A 128 28.70 -5.52 0.32
CA LEU A 128 28.22 -5.58 1.69
C LEU A 128 27.78 -4.19 2.13
N ILE A 129 26.48 -4.03 2.38
CA ILE A 129 25.89 -2.79 2.88
C ILE A 129 25.60 -2.95 4.36
N VAL A 130 26.10 -2.01 5.17
CA VAL A 130 25.72 -1.85 6.58
C VAL A 130 25.14 -0.46 6.76
N PHE A 131 23.89 -0.40 7.18
CA PHE A 131 23.14 0.82 7.42
C PHE A 131 22.88 0.95 8.91
N THR A 132 23.14 2.13 9.49
CA THR A 132 22.79 2.45 10.87
C THR A 132 22.10 3.80 10.92
N LEU A 133 20.91 3.86 11.52
CA LEU A 133 20.21 5.11 11.79
C LEU A 133 19.98 5.25 13.29
N ARG A 134 20.48 6.36 13.84
CA ARG A 134 20.24 6.80 15.22
C ARG A 134 19.59 8.16 15.18
N VAL A 135 18.48 8.35 15.89
CA VAL A 135 17.71 9.59 15.81
C VAL A 135 18.26 10.69 16.71
N LEU A 136 18.04 11.95 16.33
CA LEU A 136 18.45 13.11 17.14
C LEU A 136 17.50 13.37 18.32
N ALA A 137 16.23 13.01 18.16
CA ALA A 137 15.16 13.27 19.12
C ALA A 137 14.05 12.21 18.97
N PRO A 138 13.19 12.03 19.99
CA PRO A 138 12.06 11.11 19.90
C PRO A 138 11.14 11.39 18.69
N PRO A 139 10.57 10.35 18.04
CA PRO A 139 9.57 10.52 16.98
C PRO A 139 8.34 11.28 17.45
N ASP A 140 7.96 12.31 16.70
CA ASP A 140 6.85 13.22 17.03
C ASP A 140 5.71 13.05 16.01
N ALA A 141 4.47 12.97 16.52
CA ALA A 141 3.27 12.90 15.71
C ALA A 141 3.01 14.19 14.91
N ALA A 142 3.43 15.34 15.45
CA ALA A 142 3.35 16.62 14.74
C ALA A 142 4.25 16.67 13.49
N ARG A 143 5.25 15.77 13.41
CA ARG A 143 6.13 15.62 12.24
C ARG A 143 5.70 14.48 11.31
N GLY A 144 4.61 13.77 11.65
CA GLY A 144 3.97 12.78 10.80
C GLY A 144 3.12 13.43 9.70
N GLY A 145 2.10 12.71 9.24
CA GLY A 145 1.16 13.16 8.22
C GLY A 145 1.40 12.55 6.84
N LEU A 146 0.60 13.02 5.88
CA LEU A 146 0.68 12.58 4.49
C LEU A 146 1.99 13.06 3.86
N THR A 147 2.61 12.17 3.10
CA THR A 147 3.83 12.45 2.33
C THR A 147 3.45 12.54 0.87
N ASP A 148 3.93 13.58 0.20
CA ASP A 148 3.87 13.69 -1.25
C ASP A 148 4.84 12.66 -1.86
N PRO A 149 4.35 11.69 -2.66
CA PRO A 149 5.21 10.73 -3.34
C PRO A 149 6.05 11.35 -4.46
N GLY A 150 5.84 12.63 -4.81
CA GLY A 150 6.52 13.31 -5.91
C GLY A 150 6.27 12.62 -7.25
N GLU A 151 7.32 12.48 -8.05
CA GLU A 151 7.28 11.76 -9.34
C GLU A 151 7.40 10.24 -9.18
N HIS A 152 7.64 9.74 -7.96
CA HIS A 152 7.78 8.31 -7.76
C HIS A 152 6.48 7.58 -8.11
N SER A 153 6.59 6.64 -9.04
CA SER A 153 5.50 5.80 -9.51
C SER A 153 4.30 6.59 -10.08
N ALA A 154 4.52 7.80 -10.60
CA ALA A 154 3.47 8.71 -11.08
C ALA A 154 2.43 8.00 -11.96
N HIS A 155 2.88 7.23 -12.95
CA HIS A 155 2.02 6.54 -13.91
C HIS A 155 1.75 5.06 -13.60
N THR A 156 2.18 4.59 -12.43
CA THR A 156 2.06 3.17 -12.06
C THR A 156 1.32 2.93 -10.76
N SER A 157 1.12 3.96 -9.94
CA SER A 157 0.30 3.85 -8.73
C SER A 157 -0.24 5.19 -8.22
N LEU A 158 -1.34 5.10 -7.48
CA LEU A 158 -1.82 6.10 -6.53
C LEU A 158 -1.51 5.58 -5.10
N PRO A 159 -0.34 5.93 -4.52
CA PRO A 159 0.03 5.54 -3.16
C PRO A 159 -0.48 6.56 -2.14
N VAL A 160 -0.93 6.11 -0.97
CA VAL A 160 -1.26 6.97 0.17
C VAL A 160 -0.19 6.79 1.25
N MET A 161 0.80 7.68 1.29
CA MET A 161 1.93 7.57 2.22
C MET A 161 1.63 8.32 3.53
N LEU A 162 1.19 7.62 4.57
CA LEU A 162 0.91 8.22 5.88
C LEU A 162 1.97 7.82 6.91
N ARG A 163 2.59 8.83 7.54
CA ARG A 163 3.54 8.67 8.64
C ARG A 163 2.84 8.96 9.96
N GLU A 164 2.82 8.03 10.92
CA GLU A 164 2.22 8.31 12.24
C GLU A 164 3.10 9.27 13.04
N ARG A 165 4.39 8.95 13.20
CA ARG A 165 5.37 9.76 13.93
C ARG A 165 6.70 9.77 13.21
N SER A 166 7.38 10.91 13.14
CA SER A 166 8.67 10.99 12.46
C SER A 166 9.69 11.81 13.23
N THR A 167 10.95 11.53 12.96
CA THR A 167 12.11 12.29 13.42
C THR A 167 13.23 12.19 12.38
N ILE A 168 14.34 12.83 12.68
CA ILE A 168 15.49 12.97 11.79
C ILE A 168 16.69 12.20 12.33
N ALA A 169 17.58 11.83 11.42
CA ALA A 169 18.85 11.22 11.73
C ALA A 169 19.73 12.17 12.58
N GLY A 170 20.43 11.57 13.55
CA GLY A 170 21.42 12.21 14.41
C GLY A 170 22.86 11.75 14.12
N PRO A 171 23.85 12.30 14.85
CA PRO A 171 25.29 12.17 14.55
C PRO A 171 25.89 10.75 14.55
N GLY A 172 25.15 9.74 15.01
CA GLY A 172 25.59 8.34 14.98
C GLY A 172 25.00 7.52 13.82
N SER A 173 24.40 8.18 12.83
CA SER A 173 23.89 7.53 11.63
C SER A 173 24.98 7.39 10.57
N GLY A 174 24.94 6.33 9.77
CA GLY A 174 25.96 6.02 8.78
C GLY A 174 25.56 4.93 7.81
N VAL A 175 26.23 4.91 6.67
CA VAL A 175 26.19 3.80 5.71
C VAL A 175 27.62 3.38 5.42
N MET A 176 27.89 2.08 5.46
CA MET A 176 29.13 1.48 4.97
C MET A 176 28.83 0.60 3.77
N ILE A 177 29.67 0.68 2.75
CA ILE A 177 29.64 -0.19 1.56
C ILE A 177 31.03 -0.81 1.43
N ASP A 178 31.11 -2.14 1.44
CA ASP A 178 32.36 -2.91 1.45
C ASP A 178 33.37 -2.43 2.51
N GLY A 179 32.84 -2.14 3.71
CA GLY A 179 33.62 -1.65 4.84
C GLY A 179 34.08 -0.20 4.75
N ARG A 180 33.72 0.54 3.69
CA ARG A 180 34.04 1.96 3.53
C ARG A 180 32.85 2.82 3.93
N ALA A 181 33.09 3.78 4.81
CA ALA A 181 32.08 4.77 5.20
C ALA A 181 31.71 5.67 4.00
N VAL A 182 30.41 5.83 3.77
CA VAL A 182 29.86 6.72 2.76
C VAL A 182 29.43 8.02 3.41
N ALA A 183 29.84 9.16 2.84
CA ALA A 183 29.42 10.47 3.30
C ALA A 183 27.89 10.61 3.16
N LEU A 184 27.23 11.20 4.15
CA LEU A 184 25.79 11.44 4.12
C LEU A 184 25.49 12.87 3.71
N SER A 185 24.39 13.05 2.98
CA SER A 185 23.91 14.37 2.59
C SER A 185 23.47 15.18 3.80
N ALA A 186 23.72 16.49 3.77
CA ALA A 186 23.25 17.41 4.81
C ALA A 186 21.79 17.83 4.55
N LEU A 187 21.03 17.99 5.61
CA LEU A 187 19.70 18.59 5.57
C LEU A 187 19.85 20.12 5.44
N PRO A 188 19.24 20.77 4.44
CA PRO A 188 19.25 22.22 4.33
C PRO A 188 18.64 22.86 5.59
N GLY A 189 19.27 23.94 6.09
CA GLY A 189 18.79 24.65 7.28
C GLY A 189 19.41 24.20 8.62
N GLY A 190 20.37 23.28 8.62
CA GLY A 190 21.23 23.06 9.78
C GLY A 190 22.03 24.32 10.12
N GLY A 191 22.06 24.70 11.41
CA GLY A 191 22.80 25.89 11.85
C GLY A 191 24.31 25.75 11.64
N PRO A 192 25.06 26.87 11.61
CA PRO A 192 26.52 26.85 11.53
C PRO A 192 27.10 25.99 12.67
N GLY A 193 27.96 25.02 12.32
CA GLY A 193 28.62 24.14 13.29
C GLY A 193 27.84 22.90 13.73
N ARG A 194 26.60 22.70 13.26
CA ARG A 194 25.83 21.46 13.46
C ARG A 194 25.05 21.07 12.19
N PRO A 195 25.74 20.65 11.11
CA PRO A 195 25.07 20.14 9.92
C PRO A 195 24.23 18.92 10.32
N MET A 196 22.93 18.98 10.04
CA MET A 196 22.00 17.89 10.31
C MET A 196 22.09 16.89 9.17
N THR A 197 22.03 15.60 9.46
CA THR A 197 22.03 14.57 8.43
C THR A 197 20.67 14.50 7.73
N LYS A 198 20.65 14.49 6.40
CA LYS A 198 19.45 14.24 5.60
C LYS A 198 19.11 12.75 5.72
N GLY A 199 18.31 12.45 6.74
CA GLY A 199 17.88 11.11 7.06
C GLY A 199 16.66 11.15 7.97
N PHE A 200 15.81 10.14 7.85
CA PHE A 200 14.50 10.13 8.47
C PHE A 200 14.22 8.77 9.09
N LEU A 201 13.57 8.80 10.25
CA LEU A 201 12.94 7.63 10.84
C LEU A 201 11.46 7.95 11.05
N THR A 202 10.62 7.04 10.58
CA THR A 202 9.18 7.05 10.81
C THR A 202 8.81 5.80 11.58
N LEU A 203 8.05 5.98 12.66
CA LEU A 203 7.33 4.90 13.33
C LEU A 203 5.89 4.91 12.83
N GLY A 204 5.40 3.74 12.42
CA GLY A 204 4.08 3.57 11.81
C GLY A 204 4.01 4.21 10.43
N HIS A 205 4.54 3.52 9.43
CA HIS A 205 4.44 3.93 8.03
C HIS A 205 3.38 3.12 7.31
N HIS A 206 2.33 3.79 6.86
CA HIS A 206 1.19 3.20 6.18
C HIS A 206 1.23 3.53 4.70
N LEU A 207 0.99 2.51 3.88
CA LEU A 207 1.06 2.63 2.43
C LEU A 207 -0.05 1.81 1.75
N PRO A 208 -1.31 2.28 1.74
CA PRO A 208 -2.32 1.83 0.79
C PRO A 208 -1.91 2.24 -0.62
N ILE A 209 -2.07 1.33 -1.59
CA ILE A 209 -1.65 1.51 -2.97
C ILE A 209 -2.74 1.00 -3.88
N LEU A 210 -3.17 1.85 -4.82
CA LEU A 210 -3.90 1.43 -6.02
C LEU A 210 -2.91 1.41 -7.18
N ARG A 211 -2.76 0.28 -7.87
CA ARG A 211 -1.75 0.11 -8.93
C ARG A 211 -2.36 0.07 -10.33
N ALA A 212 -1.60 0.60 -11.29
CA ALA A 212 -1.78 0.24 -12.68
C ALA A 212 -1.52 -1.26 -12.85
N SER A 213 -2.40 -1.94 -13.58
CA SER A 213 -2.31 -3.39 -13.76
C SER A 213 -3.10 -3.84 -14.97
N GLU A 214 -2.80 -5.03 -15.46
CA GLU A 214 -3.70 -5.81 -16.29
C GLU A 214 -3.91 -7.15 -15.58
N ARG A 215 -5.17 -7.48 -15.31
CA ARG A 215 -5.57 -8.67 -14.56
C ARG A 215 -6.65 -9.40 -15.34
N MET A 216 -6.59 -10.72 -15.33
CA MET A 216 -7.54 -11.57 -16.05
C MET A 216 -8.33 -12.36 -15.03
N PHE A 217 -9.62 -12.07 -14.92
CA PHE A 217 -10.54 -12.71 -14.00
C PHE A 217 -11.24 -13.87 -14.70
N ILE A 218 -11.01 -15.10 -14.25
CA ILE A 218 -11.77 -16.25 -14.74
C ILE A 218 -13.12 -16.28 -14.03
N LEU A 219 -14.21 -16.23 -14.80
CA LEU A 219 -15.57 -16.29 -14.28
C LEU A 219 -15.95 -17.75 -14.02
N PRO A 220 -16.56 -18.08 -12.86
CA PRO A 220 -17.08 -19.42 -12.64
C PRO A 220 -18.12 -19.79 -13.70
N ALA A 221 -18.03 -21.00 -14.27
CA ALA A 221 -18.91 -21.49 -15.35
C ALA A 221 -20.41 -21.57 -14.99
N ALA A 222 -20.79 -21.31 -13.74
CA ALA A 222 -22.16 -21.27 -13.27
C ALA A 222 -22.41 -19.98 -12.45
N SER A 223 -22.66 -18.85 -13.12
CA SER A 223 -22.93 -17.58 -12.43
C SER A 223 -24.17 -16.83 -12.90
N ALA A 224 -25.02 -17.43 -13.74
CA ALA A 224 -26.30 -16.82 -14.07
C ALA A 224 -27.28 -16.89 -12.88
N GLU A 225 -27.23 -17.95 -12.07
CA GLU A 225 -28.23 -18.20 -11.01
C GLU A 225 -27.70 -18.81 -9.69
N ALA A 226 -26.41 -19.14 -9.57
CA ALA A 226 -25.90 -19.81 -8.36
C ALA A 226 -25.76 -18.83 -7.17
N PRO A 227 -26.30 -19.18 -5.98
CA PRO A 227 -26.61 -18.22 -4.94
C PRO A 227 -25.35 -17.71 -4.26
N PHE A 228 -25.47 -16.46 -3.82
CA PHE A 228 -24.50 -15.67 -3.07
C PHE A 228 -24.10 -16.28 -1.70
N SER A 229 -24.33 -17.58 -1.48
CA SER A 229 -24.20 -18.28 -0.20
C SER A 229 -22.97 -19.19 -0.09
N GLN A 230 -22.23 -19.46 -1.17
CA GLN A 230 -21.11 -20.44 -1.16
C GLN A 230 -19.71 -19.83 -1.35
N GLY A 231 -19.62 -18.52 -1.57
CA GLY A 231 -18.37 -17.80 -1.82
C GLY A 231 -17.98 -17.73 -3.30
N TRP A 232 -17.03 -16.85 -3.62
CA TRP A 232 -16.53 -16.63 -4.98
C TRP A 232 -15.07 -17.00 -5.06
N THR A 233 -14.67 -17.64 -6.15
CA THR A 233 -13.26 -17.82 -6.47
C THR A 233 -12.92 -16.90 -7.62
N VAL A 234 -11.86 -16.12 -7.44
CA VAL A 234 -11.30 -15.22 -8.42
C VAL A 234 -9.88 -15.65 -8.69
N ASP A 235 -9.60 -16.10 -9.91
CA ASP A 235 -8.24 -16.24 -10.42
C ASP A 235 -7.93 -14.98 -11.22
N ASP A 236 -6.91 -14.22 -10.82
CA ASP A 236 -6.47 -12.99 -11.51
C ASP A 236 -5.21 -13.19 -12.37
N GLY A 237 -4.76 -14.44 -12.53
CA GLY A 237 -3.54 -14.83 -13.22
C GLY A 237 -2.27 -14.70 -12.38
N ARG A 238 -2.35 -14.06 -11.19
CA ARG A 238 -1.26 -13.97 -10.21
C ARG A 238 -1.54 -14.81 -8.98
N SER A 239 -2.81 -14.88 -8.57
CA SER A 239 -3.26 -15.62 -7.41
C SER A 239 -4.71 -16.08 -7.58
N VAL A 240 -5.02 -17.22 -6.96
CA VAL A 240 -6.40 -17.69 -6.79
C VAL A 240 -6.89 -17.24 -5.42
N ARG A 241 -7.90 -16.39 -5.39
CA ARG A 241 -8.48 -15.79 -4.19
C ARG A 241 -9.89 -16.29 -3.97
N ARG A 242 -10.19 -16.72 -2.73
CA ARG A 242 -11.52 -17.18 -2.34
C ARG A 242 -12.17 -16.19 -1.39
N PHE A 243 -13.28 -15.62 -1.82
CA PHE A 243 -14.12 -14.71 -1.05
C PHE A 243 -15.26 -15.49 -0.41
N ASN A 244 -15.38 -15.43 0.90
CA ASN A 244 -16.49 -16.02 1.63
C ASN A 244 -17.45 -14.93 2.10
N VAL A 245 -18.75 -15.19 2.05
CA VAL A 245 -19.75 -14.26 2.57
C VAL A 245 -19.70 -14.27 4.09
N ARG A 246 -19.45 -13.10 4.68
CA ARG A 246 -19.49 -12.90 6.13
C ARG A 246 -20.84 -12.38 6.59
N ASN A 247 -21.49 -11.54 5.79
CA ASN A 247 -22.79 -10.98 6.11
C ASN A 247 -23.60 -10.74 4.84
N ALA A 248 -24.91 -10.94 4.94
CA ALA A 248 -25.90 -10.60 3.93
C ALA A 248 -27.16 -10.10 4.65
N ASP A 249 -27.61 -8.88 4.34
CA ASP A 249 -28.81 -8.30 4.96
C ASP A 249 -30.02 -8.30 4.00
N ALA A 250 -31.20 -8.03 4.56
CA ALA A 250 -32.45 -7.96 3.81
C ALA A 250 -32.51 -6.80 2.79
N ARG A 251 -31.57 -5.85 2.86
CA ARG A 251 -31.43 -4.72 1.92
C ARG A 251 -30.44 -5.03 0.80
N GLY A 252 -29.98 -6.28 0.70
CA GLY A 252 -29.04 -6.71 -0.33
C GLY A 252 -27.59 -6.29 -0.09
N ARG A 253 -27.24 -5.78 1.11
CA ARG A 253 -25.84 -5.50 1.46
C ARG A 253 -25.12 -6.81 1.68
N LEU A 254 -23.95 -6.95 1.07
CA LEU A 254 -23.09 -8.12 1.22
C LEU A 254 -21.69 -7.68 1.66
N THR A 255 -21.17 -8.39 2.65
CA THR A 255 -19.77 -8.28 3.08
C THR A 255 -19.07 -9.59 2.76
N LEU A 256 -18.06 -9.53 1.91
CA LEU A 256 -17.28 -10.69 1.48
C LEU A 256 -15.85 -10.54 1.96
N ALA A 257 -15.24 -11.61 2.48
CA ALA A 257 -13.85 -11.58 2.92
C ALA A 257 -13.00 -12.58 2.15
N CYS A 258 -11.86 -12.10 1.66
CA CYS A 258 -10.76 -12.93 1.19
C CYS A 258 -9.71 -13.05 2.29
N GLU A 259 -9.31 -14.28 2.58
CA GLU A 259 -8.22 -14.59 3.50
C GLU A 259 -6.98 -15.04 2.70
N GLY A 260 -5.80 -15.05 3.33
CA GLY A 260 -4.55 -15.46 2.69
C GLY A 260 -3.52 -14.33 2.58
N GLU A 261 -2.68 -14.35 1.53
CA GLU A 261 -1.55 -13.42 1.37
C GLU A 261 -1.98 -11.97 1.10
N ARG A 262 -3.17 -11.78 0.50
CA ARG A 262 -3.77 -10.47 0.20
C ARG A 262 -5.15 -10.39 0.84
N PRO A 263 -5.22 -10.23 2.17
CA PRO A 263 -6.49 -10.18 2.87
C PRO A 263 -7.24 -8.89 2.54
N GLU A 264 -8.51 -9.02 2.16
CA GLU A 264 -9.39 -7.88 1.91
C GLU A 264 -10.84 -8.20 2.26
N ILE A 265 -11.61 -7.17 2.60
CA ILE A 265 -13.05 -7.27 2.81
C ILE A 265 -13.75 -6.36 1.80
N VAL A 266 -14.58 -6.96 0.95
CA VAL A 266 -15.33 -6.26 -0.10
C VAL A 266 -16.75 -6.00 0.41
N HIS A 267 -17.17 -4.74 0.30
CA HIS A 267 -18.50 -4.28 0.69
C HIS A 267 -19.29 -3.94 -0.55
N THR A 268 -20.45 -4.58 -0.72
CA THR A 268 -21.29 -4.43 -1.91
C THR A 268 -22.77 -4.30 -1.56
N VAL A 269 -23.55 -3.77 -2.49
CA VAL A 269 -25.02 -3.80 -2.47
C VAL A 269 -25.51 -4.42 -3.75
N ARG A 270 -26.44 -5.37 -3.62
CA ARG A 270 -27.16 -5.95 -4.75
C ARG A 270 -28.49 -5.22 -4.92
N ASP A 271 -28.74 -4.74 -6.13
CA ASP A 271 -30.02 -4.21 -6.56
C ASP A 271 -30.52 -4.94 -7.83
N ALA A 272 -31.59 -4.43 -8.45
CA ALA A 272 -32.15 -5.00 -9.67
C ALA A 272 -31.21 -4.92 -10.90
N THR A 273 -30.22 -4.01 -10.87
CA THR A 273 -29.27 -3.78 -11.96
C THR A 273 -28.01 -4.63 -11.82
N GLY A 274 -27.68 -5.08 -10.61
CA GLY A 274 -26.54 -5.95 -10.36
C GLY A 274 -25.87 -5.68 -9.02
N LEU A 275 -24.56 -5.94 -8.97
CA LEU A 275 -23.74 -5.73 -7.78
C LEU A 275 -23.02 -4.38 -7.86
N ARG A 276 -23.15 -3.56 -6.83
CA ARG A 276 -22.44 -2.27 -6.70
C ARG A 276 -21.34 -2.38 -5.67
N LEU A 277 -20.15 -1.88 -6.00
CA LEU A 277 -19.03 -1.81 -5.06
C LEU A 277 -19.16 -0.56 -4.19
N ILE A 278 -19.34 -0.74 -2.88
CA ILE A 278 -19.45 0.38 -1.92
C ILE A 278 -18.11 0.66 -1.27
N GLY A 279 -17.26 -0.36 -1.14
CA GLY A 279 -15.93 -0.17 -0.61
C GLY A 279 -15.12 -1.45 -0.51
N VAL A 280 -13.84 -1.26 -0.21
CA VAL A 280 -12.88 -2.35 0.03
C VAL A 280 -12.03 -1.99 1.23
N ASP A 281 -11.99 -2.88 2.20
CA ASP A 281 -11.03 -2.84 3.30
C ASP A 281 -9.80 -3.63 2.87
N MET A 282 -8.69 -2.94 2.75
CA MET A 282 -7.37 -3.52 2.56
C MET A 282 -6.79 -3.79 3.95
N LEU A 283 -6.38 -5.04 4.21
CA LEU A 283 -5.78 -5.42 5.48
C LEU A 283 -4.26 -5.54 5.28
N ALA A 284 -3.47 -4.99 6.20
CA ALA A 284 -2.02 -5.16 6.14
C ALA A 284 -1.67 -6.62 6.45
N ALA A 285 -0.99 -7.31 5.52
CA ALA A 285 -0.72 -8.75 5.67
C ALA A 285 0.06 -9.11 6.94
N ALA A 286 0.96 -8.22 7.39
CA ALA A 286 1.76 -8.42 8.60
C ALA A 286 1.04 -7.99 9.90
N ASP A 287 -0.04 -7.21 9.80
CA ASP A 287 -0.84 -6.76 10.94
C ASP A 287 -2.29 -6.53 10.48
N PRO A 288 -3.13 -7.57 10.45
CA PRO A 288 -4.51 -7.47 9.99
C PRO A 288 -5.40 -6.52 10.81
N GLY A 289 -4.94 -6.09 12.00
CA GLY A 289 -5.62 -5.06 12.79
C GLY A 289 -5.51 -3.67 12.15
N ARG A 290 -4.56 -3.47 11.24
CA ARG A 290 -4.42 -2.26 10.44
C ARG A 290 -5.27 -2.39 9.19
N ILE A 291 -6.20 -1.45 9.04
CA ILE A 291 -7.12 -1.39 7.91
C ILE A 291 -6.95 -0.04 7.20
N ALA A 292 -6.84 -0.12 5.88
CA ALA A 292 -7.06 1.00 4.98
C ALA A 292 -8.33 0.74 4.17
N ARG A 293 -9.12 1.77 3.92
CA ARG A 293 -10.45 1.62 3.33
C ARG A 293 -10.59 2.52 2.11
N LEU A 294 -11.00 1.93 0.99
CA LEU A 294 -11.57 2.63 -0.15
C LEU A 294 -13.09 2.63 0.00
N THR A 295 -13.75 3.78 -0.07
CA THR A 295 -15.22 3.89 -0.07
C THR A 295 -15.72 4.63 -1.30
N PHE A 296 -16.95 4.32 -1.68
CA PHE A 296 -17.73 4.99 -2.70
C PHE A 296 -19.04 5.51 -2.07
N SER A 297 -19.47 6.69 -2.50
CA SER A 297 -20.76 7.27 -2.12
C SER A 297 -21.72 7.35 -3.30
N ALA A 298 -23.01 7.45 -3.00
CA ALA A 298 -24.07 7.70 -3.99
C ALA A 298 -23.92 9.05 -4.70
N ALA A 299 -23.30 10.03 -4.05
CA ALA A 299 -23.03 11.35 -4.61
C ALA A 299 -21.87 11.36 -5.64
N GLY A 300 -21.36 10.19 -6.05
CA GLY A 300 -20.26 10.10 -7.01
C GLY A 300 -18.91 10.49 -6.42
N THR A 301 -18.73 10.38 -5.09
CA THR A 301 -17.43 10.63 -4.42
C THR A 301 -16.80 9.32 -3.99
N PHE A 302 -15.46 9.28 -3.98
CA PHE A 302 -14.70 8.20 -3.37
C PHE A 302 -13.73 8.78 -2.33
N SER A 303 -13.35 7.97 -1.35
CA SER A 303 -12.25 8.31 -0.44
C SER A 303 -11.38 7.10 -0.11
N ILE A 304 -10.10 7.36 0.18
CA ILE A 304 -9.16 6.39 0.74
C ILE A 304 -8.78 6.88 2.14
N GLY A 305 -8.94 6.01 3.13
CA GLY A 305 -8.65 6.29 4.52
C GLY A 305 -7.83 5.20 5.21
N ILE A 306 -7.29 5.52 6.38
CA ILE A 306 -6.55 4.60 7.25
C ILE A 306 -7.05 4.76 8.69
N GLY A 307 -7.50 3.66 9.30
CA GLY A 307 -8.05 3.68 10.65
C GLY A 307 -9.22 4.66 10.78
N ALA A 308 -9.10 5.64 11.67
CA ALA A 308 -10.14 6.67 11.90
C ALA A 308 -10.11 7.83 10.88
N ARG A 309 -9.04 7.96 10.07
CA ARG A 309 -8.91 9.03 9.06
C ARG A 309 -9.47 8.54 7.74
N ASN A 310 -10.68 8.94 7.38
CA ASN A 310 -11.43 8.36 6.26
C ASN A 310 -11.29 9.11 4.92
N ASP A 311 -10.54 10.20 4.91
CA ASP A 311 -10.52 11.23 3.85
C ASP A 311 -9.09 11.66 3.49
N LEU A 312 -8.13 10.73 3.57
CA LEU A 312 -6.72 11.01 3.25
C LEU A 312 -6.51 11.28 1.77
N VAL A 313 -7.25 10.60 0.91
CA VAL A 313 -7.44 10.95 -0.51
C VAL A 313 -8.94 11.00 -0.76
N VAL A 314 -9.40 12.05 -1.41
CA VAL A 314 -10.82 12.24 -1.76
C VAL A 314 -10.92 12.64 -3.22
N GLY A 315 -11.92 12.13 -3.91
CA GLY A 315 -12.16 12.49 -5.30
C GLY A 315 -13.55 12.16 -5.79
N ARG A 316 -13.72 12.19 -7.10
CA ARG A 316 -14.95 11.80 -7.79
C ARG A 316 -14.75 10.48 -8.50
N TRP A 317 -15.79 9.64 -8.50
CA TRP A 317 -15.83 8.48 -9.38
C TRP A 317 -16.91 8.68 -10.43
N ARG A 318 -16.69 8.13 -11.63
CA ARG A 318 -17.66 8.14 -12.72
C ARG A 318 -17.66 6.80 -13.43
N GLN A 319 -18.85 6.25 -13.62
CA GLN A 319 -19.06 5.13 -14.52
C GLN A 319 -19.23 5.69 -15.93
N GLU A 320 -18.23 5.52 -16.80
CA GLU A 320 -18.29 6.02 -18.19
C GLU A 320 -19.13 5.10 -19.07
N SER A 321 -19.08 3.79 -18.79
CA SER A 321 -19.90 2.75 -19.41
C SER A 321 -19.98 1.56 -18.45
N PRO A 322 -20.82 0.52 -18.68
CA PRO A 322 -20.80 -0.70 -17.86
C PRO A 322 -19.42 -1.36 -17.76
N GLU A 323 -18.54 -1.09 -18.72
CA GLU A 323 -17.19 -1.65 -18.83
C GLU A 323 -16.08 -0.65 -18.47
N ALA A 324 -16.40 0.58 -18.03
CA ALA A 324 -15.40 1.60 -17.75
C ALA A 324 -15.73 2.45 -16.51
N LEU A 325 -14.73 2.62 -15.65
CA LEU A 325 -14.77 3.40 -14.41
C LEU A 325 -13.56 4.34 -14.32
N THR A 326 -13.80 5.59 -13.94
CA THR A 326 -12.76 6.58 -13.69
C THR A 326 -12.83 7.08 -12.24
N LEU A 327 -11.70 7.15 -11.56
CA LEU A 327 -11.52 7.82 -10.27
C LEU A 327 -10.62 9.04 -10.47
N THR A 328 -11.10 10.22 -10.13
CA THR A 328 -10.36 11.48 -10.24
C THR A 328 -10.15 12.05 -8.84
N PRO A 329 -8.95 11.90 -8.25
CA PRO A 329 -8.63 12.55 -6.99
C PRO A 329 -8.75 14.07 -7.10
N ILE A 330 -9.24 14.69 -6.02
CA ILE A 330 -9.35 16.16 -5.87
C ILE A 330 -8.42 16.63 -4.75
N GLN A 331 -8.25 15.79 -3.71
CA GLN A 331 -7.32 16.03 -2.62
C GLN A 331 -6.60 14.74 -2.24
N PRO A 332 -5.35 14.82 -1.77
CA PRO A 332 -4.51 16.02 -1.67
C PRO A 332 -3.95 16.47 -3.04
N ALA A 333 -3.29 17.62 -3.10
CA ALA A 333 -2.85 18.24 -4.36
C ALA A 333 -2.00 17.30 -5.24
N TRP A 334 -1.09 16.52 -4.65
CA TRP A 334 -0.25 15.56 -5.38
C TRP A 334 -1.05 14.41 -5.99
N ALA A 335 -2.24 14.09 -5.46
CA ALA A 335 -3.06 13.00 -5.97
C ALA A 335 -3.83 13.41 -7.24
N VAL A 336 -4.05 14.72 -7.45
CA VAL A 336 -4.85 15.25 -8.56
C VAL A 336 -4.28 14.88 -9.92
N SER A 337 -2.94 14.79 -10.03
CA SER A 337 -2.26 14.38 -11.26
C SER A 337 -2.31 12.87 -11.52
N ARG A 338 -2.94 12.06 -10.65
CA ARG A 338 -2.94 10.60 -10.72
C ARG A 338 -4.36 10.03 -10.85
N PRO A 339 -5.13 10.37 -11.91
CA PRO A 339 -6.44 9.76 -12.12
C PRO A 339 -6.30 8.26 -12.39
N VAL A 340 -7.26 7.49 -11.89
CA VAL A 340 -7.31 6.04 -12.09
C VAL A 340 -8.38 5.75 -13.13
N THR A 341 -7.99 5.09 -14.22
CA THR A 341 -8.96 4.60 -15.21
C THR A 341 -8.96 3.08 -15.20
N VAL A 342 -10.15 2.50 -15.22
CA VAL A 342 -10.39 1.06 -15.26
C VAL A 342 -11.20 0.76 -16.50
N ALA A 343 -10.66 -0.08 -17.38
CA ALA A 343 -11.36 -0.64 -18.52
C ALA A 343 -11.52 -2.14 -18.30
N MET A 344 -12.72 -2.65 -18.53
CA MET A 344 -13.11 -4.03 -18.34
C MET A 344 -13.57 -4.57 -19.69
N ARG A 345 -13.09 -5.75 -20.08
CA ARG A 345 -13.48 -6.37 -21.35
C ARG A 345 -13.92 -7.79 -21.10
N HIS A 346 -15.17 -8.09 -21.43
CA HIS A 346 -15.68 -9.46 -21.41
C HIS A 346 -15.11 -10.27 -22.56
N CYS A 347 -14.67 -11.49 -22.24
CA CYS A 347 -14.13 -12.46 -23.18
C CYS A 347 -14.68 -13.83 -22.79
N SER A 348 -15.85 -14.23 -23.29
CA SER A 348 -16.52 -15.52 -23.01
C SER A 348 -16.61 -15.90 -21.52
N ASP A 349 -15.55 -16.52 -21.00
CA ASP A 349 -15.36 -17.11 -19.69
C ASP A 349 -14.49 -16.27 -18.75
N ARG A 350 -14.02 -15.10 -19.22
CA ARG A 350 -13.12 -14.23 -18.47
C ARG A 350 -13.44 -12.75 -18.65
N ILE A 351 -13.01 -11.94 -17.67
CA ILE A 351 -13.00 -10.48 -17.75
C ILE A 351 -11.54 -10.02 -17.68
N VAL A 352 -11.09 -9.29 -18.69
CA VAL A 352 -9.80 -8.62 -18.63
C VAL A 352 -10.02 -7.22 -18.05
N VAL A 353 -9.40 -6.92 -16.92
CA VAL A 353 -9.45 -5.62 -16.28
C VAL A 353 -8.09 -4.96 -16.42
N ARG A 354 -8.08 -3.79 -17.06
CA ARG A 354 -6.90 -2.95 -17.20
C ARG A 354 -7.10 -1.68 -16.38
N THR A 355 -6.18 -1.45 -15.45
CA THR A 355 -6.10 -0.22 -14.66
C THR A 355 -4.91 0.60 -15.12
N THR A 356 -5.12 1.88 -15.39
CA THR A 356 -4.06 2.85 -15.71
C THR A 356 -4.08 4.00 -14.72
N ILE A 357 -2.91 4.56 -14.44
CA ILE A 357 -2.74 5.78 -13.64
C ILE A 357 -2.23 6.87 -14.58
N GLY A 358 -2.90 8.02 -14.58
CA GLY A 358 -2.63 9.16 -15.45
C GLY A 358 -1.34 9.90 -15.17
#